data_AF-A0A8C3MRZ9-F1
#
_entry.id   AF-A0A8C3MRZ9-F1
#
_cell.length_a   1.000
_cell.length_b   1.000
_cell.length_c   1.000
_cell.angle_alpha   90.00
_cell.angle_beta   90.00
_cell.angle_gamma   90.00
#
_symmetry.space_group_name_H-M   'P 1'
#
loop_
_entity.id
_entity.type
_entity.pdbx_description
1 polymer ?
#
loop_
_entity_poly.entity_id
_entity_poly.type
_entity_poly.pdbx_seq_one_letter_code
_entity_poly.pdbx_strand_id
1 'polypeptide(L)'
;SAPGGASRGHRGAATGTGGTASTANTAGTGRRHLLEHLEHLALVDFRDAEGVERLQKAIQFADQLHEVNTDGVEPMDSVLEDRCLYLREDDVTEGNCTKELLENATEKVEEYFVAPPGNIPLPKLEEQETFLQGSQ
;
A
#
# COMPACT_ATOMS: atom_id res chain seq x y z
N SER A 1 74.88 10.06 -14.04
CA SER A 1 75.21 9.90 -15.47
C SER A 1 73.93 9.80 -16.27
N ALA A 2 73.70 10.80 -17.12
CA ALA A 2 72.62 10.88 -18.13
C ALA A 2 73.00 9.99 -19.36
N PRO A 3 72.26 9.93 -20.50
CA PRO A 3 71.20 10.82 -21.04
C PRO A 3 69.89 10.04 -21.37
N GLY A 4 68.73 10.61 -21.75
CA GLY A 4 68.39 11.81 -22.50
C GLY A 4 67.70 11.40 -23.81
N GLY A 5 66.58 12.04 -24.18
CA GLY A 5 65.97 11.86 -25.51
C GLY A 5 64.46 12.05 -25.57
N ALA A 6 64.03 13.28 -25.88
CA ALA A 6 62.66 13.66 -26.18
C ALA A 6 62.25 13.31 -27.64
N SER A 7 60.96 13.15 -27.93
CA SER A 7 60.36 13.64 -29.18
C SER A 7 58.83 13.73 -29.13
N ARG A 8 58.32 14.87 -29.62
CA ARG A 8 56.91 15.25 -29.79
C ARG A 8 56.33 14.68 -31.08
N GLY A 9 55.03 14.39 -31.08
CA GLY A 9 54.16 14.37 -32.25
C GLY A 9 52.80 13.78 -31.86
N HIS A 10 51.64 14.13 -32.40
CA HIS A 10 51.16 15.26 -33.17
C HIS A 10 49.61 15.18 -33.01
N ARG A 11 48.92 16.31 -33.19
CA ARG A 11 47.45 16.43 -32.98
C ARG A 11 46.65 15.41 -33.81
N GLY A 12 45.62 14.85 -33.21
CA GLY A 12 44.49 14.22 -33.89
C GLY A 12 43.21 14.55 -33.13
N ALA A 13 42.43 15.49 -33.66
CA ALA A 13 41.10 15.80 -33.19
C ALA A 13 40.13 14.71 -33.68
N ALA A 14 39.36 14.11 -32.78
CA ALA A 14 38.18 13.32 -33.11
C ALA A 14 37.01 13.82 -32.26
N THR A 15 36.23 14.68 -32.90
CA THR A 15 34.90 15.12 -32.53
C THR A 15 33.91 13.95 -32.50
N GLY A 16 33.00 13.98 -31.54
CA GLY A 16 31.64 13.43 -31.68
C GLY A 16 31.46 11.99 -31.21
N THR A 17 30.86 11.82 -30.04
CA THR A 17 29.40 11.67 -29.94
C THR A 17 29.04 11.55 -28.46
N GLY A 18 28.32 12.56 -27.96
CA GLY A 18 27.71 12.50 -26.64
C GLY A 18 26.68 11.38 -26.63
N GLY A 19 26.98 10.29 -25.94
CA GLY A 19 25.96 9.44 -25.37
C GLY A 19 25.29 10.22 -24.25
N THR A 20 24.21 10.94 -24.57
CA THR A 20 23.31 11.49 -23.56
C THR A 20 22.70 10.31 -22.82
N ALA A 21 23.27 9.95 -21.67
CA ALA A 21 22.62 9.07 -20.73
C ALA A 21 21.29 9.72 -20.34
N SER A 22 20.21 9.07 -20.77
CA SER A 22 18.84 9.40 -20.43
C SER A 22 18.70 9.49 -18.91
N THR A 23 18.77 10.71 -18.38
CA THR A 23 18.57 11.01 -16.94
C THR A 23 17.18 11.62 -16.73
N ALA A 24 16.23 11.31 -17.61
CA ALA A 24 14.88 11.88 -17.58
C ALA A 24 13.83 10.77 -17.60
N ASN A 25 13.72 9.98 -16.51
CA ASN A 25 12.41 9.38 -16.16
C ASN A 25 12.22 8.81 -14.74
N THR A 26 13.19 8.92 -13.82
CA THR A 26 13.06 8.29 -12.49
C THR A 26 11.91 8.87 -11.66
N ALA A 27 11.59 10.17 -11.81
CA ALA A 27 10.53 10.85 -11.08
C ALA A 27 9.10 10.40 -11.47
N GLY A 28 8.93 9.75 -12.63
CA GLY A 28 7.63 9.23 -13.08
C GLY A 28 7.28 7.88 -12.43
N THR A 29 8.28 7.04 -12.18
CA THR A 29 8.10 5.68 -11.66
C THR A 29 7.76 5.66 -10.17
N GLY A 30 8.41 6.50 -9.35
CA GLY A 30 8.15 6.54 -7.90
C GLY A 30 6.71 6.94 -7.53
N ARG A 31 6.13 7.88 -8.27
CA ARG A 31 4.74 8.33 -8.07
C ARG A 31 3.72 7.23 -8.39
N ARG A 32 3.97 6.45 -9.45
CA ARG A 32 3.07 5.35 -9.82
C ARG A 32 3.08 4.23 -8.78
N HIS A 33 4.27 3.86 -8.29
CA HIS A 33 4.39 2.86 -7.23
C HIS A 33 3.70 3.30 -5.92
N LEU A 34 3.76 4.59 -5.58
CA LEU A 34 3.04 5.13 -4.43
C LEU A 34 1.51 5.04 -4.61
N LEU A 35 0.99 5.41 -5.78
CA LEU A 35 -0.44 5.31 -6.06
C LEU A 35 -0.91 3.85 -6.02
N GLU A 36 -0.17 2.94 -6.67
CA GLU A 36 -0.45 1.49 -6.61
C GLU A 36 -0.46 0.96 -5.18
N HIS A 37 0.46 1.42 -4.34
CA HIS A 37 0.52 1.00 -2.94
C HIS A 37 -0.67 1.52 -2.13
N LEU A 38 -1.04 2.79 -2.33
CA LEU A 38 -2.19 3.39 -1.65
C LEU A 38 -3.50 2.73 -2.06
N GLU A 39 -3.70 2.41 -3.34
CA GLU A 39 -4.88 1.65 -3.80
C GLU A 39 -4.95 0.27 -3.17
N HIS A 40 -3.80 -0.42 -3.08
CA HIS A 40 -3.75 -1.74 -2.48
C HIS A 40 -4.12 -1.71 -0.99
N LEU A 41 -3.65 -0.71 -0.25
CA LEU A 41 -3.98 -0.56 1.18
C LEU A 41 -5.43 -0.11 1.39
N ALA A 42 -5.93 0.81 0.57
CA ALA A 42 -7.29 1.34 0.69
C ALA A 42 -8.36 0.40 0.12
N LEU A 43 -7.97 -0.56 -0.73
CA LEU A 43 -8.87 -1.39 -1.53
C LEU A 43 -9.81 -0.55 -2.42
N VAL A 44 -9.30 0.57 -2.94
CA VAL A 44 -10.02 1.51 -3.81
C VAL A 44 -9.17 1.80 -5.05
N ASP A 45 -9.80 1.83 -6.23
CA ASP A 45 -9.15 2.25 -7.49
C ASP A 45 -9.34 3.76 -7.71
N PHE A 46 -8.25 4.49 -7.88
CA PHE A 46 -8.24 5.93 -8.13
C PHE A 46 -7.12 6.38 -9.08
N ARG A 47 -6.51 5.44 -9.82
CA ARG A 47 -5.46 5.68 -10.84
C ARG A 47 -5.97 6.35 -12.12
N ASP A 48 -7.23 6.76 -12.16
CA ASP A 48 -7.72 7.65 -13.21
C ASP A 48 -7.32 9.11 -12.90
N ALA A 49 -7.38 9.96 -13.92
CA ALA A 49 -6.93 11.35 -13.78
C ALA A 49 -7.76 12.12 -12.73
N GLU A 50 -9.05 11.81 -12.65
CA GLU A 50 -9.99 12.49 -11.75
C GLU A 50 -9.77 12.07 -10.28
N GLY A 51 -9.54 10.77 -10.03
CA GLY A 51 -9.22 10.23 -8.71
C GLY A 51 -7.92 10.79 -8.15
N VAL A 52 -6.86 10.84 -8.99
CA VAL A 52 -5.59 11.45 -8.60
C VAL A 52 -5.75 12.94 -8.28
N GLU A 53 -6.52 13.70 -9.09
CA GLU A 53 -6.78 15.11 -8.82
C GLU A 53 -7.54 15.32 -7.50
N ARG A 54 -8.56 14.50 -7.23
CA ARG A 54 -9.30 14.55 -5.96
C ARG A 54 -8.40 14.26 -4.77
N LEU A 55 -7.55 13.23 -4.86
CA LEU A 55 -6.60 12.90 -3.80
C LEU A 55 -5.61 14.06 -3.55
N GLN A 56 -5.09 14.67 -4.62
CA GLN A 56 -4.20 15.84 -4.49
C GLN A 56 -4.89 17.01 -3.81
N LYS A 57 -6.15 17.31 -4.16
CA LYS A 57 -6.94 18.37 -3.51
C LYS A 57 -7.19 18.07 -2.04
N ALA A 58 -7.48 16.83 -1.68
CA ALA A 58 -7.69 16.42 -0.30
C ALA A 58 -6.42 16.59 0.55
N ILE A 59 -5.25 16.22 0.00
CA ILE A 59 -3.95 16.44 0.67
C ILE A 59 -3.68 17.93 0.85
N GLN A 60 -3.83 18.74 -0.21
CA GLN A 60 -3.66 20.20 -0.12
C GLN A 60 -4.62 20.84 0.88
N PHE A 61 -5.83 20.30 1.02
CA PHE A 61 -6.76 20.76 2.03
C PHE A 61 -6.26 20.45 3.44
N ALA A 62 -5.75 19.23 3.68
CA ALA A 62 -5.20 18.81 4.97
C ALA A 62 -3.90 19.55 5.34
N ASP A 63 -3.11 20.00 4.37
CA ASP A 63 -1.84 20.74 4.61
C ASP A 63 -2.05 22.02 5.45
N GLN A 64 -3.26 22.61 5.45
CA GLN A 64 -3.61 23.75 6.30
C GLN A 64 -3.42 23.45 7.80
N LEU A 65 -3.51 22.19 8.22
CA LEU A 65 -3.29 21.78 9.61
C LEU A 65 -1.84 22.04 10.07
N HIS A 66 -0.87 22.12 9.15
CA HIS A 66 0.52 22.43 9.48
C HIS A 66 0.74 23.88 9.93
N GLU A 67 -0.22 24.79 9.71
CA GLU A 67 -0.13 26.18 10.20
C GLU A 67 -0.37 26.29 11.71
N VAL A 68 -0.92 25.25 12.33
CA VAL A 68 -1.24 25.22 13.76
C VAL A 68 -0.06 24.66 14.55
N ASN A 69 0.45 25.44 15.51
CA ASN A 69 1.49 24.99 16.42
C ASN A 69 0.92 23.98 17.44
N THR A 70 1.44 22.75 17.42
CA THR A 70 1.08 21.67 18.35
C THR A 70 2.26 21.23 19.22
N ASP A 71 3.33 22.03 19.29
CA ASP A 71 4.50 21.75 20.14
C ASP A 71 4.11 21.56 21.61
N GLY A 72 4.45 20.41 22.18
CA GLY A 72 4.16 20.07 23.56
C GLY A 72 2.68 19.76 23.86
N VAL A 73 1.84 19.62 22.83
CA VAL A 73 0.46 19.16 22.97
C VAL A 73 0.44 17.64 22.81
N GLU A 74 0.00 16.93 23.85
CA GLU A 74 -0.22 15.49 23.78
C GLU A 74 -1.38 15.17 22.82
N PRO A 75 -1.25 14.19 21.91
CA PRO A 75 -2.35 13.75 21.06
C PRO A 75 -3.54 13.26 21.86
N MET A 76 -4.75 13.56 21.37
CA MET A 76 -6.00 13.08 21.98
C MET A 76 -6.42 11.77 21.32
N ASP A 77 -6.48 10.69 22.10
CA ASP A 77 -6.84 9.35 21.59
C ASP A 77 -8.36 9.12 21.60
N SER A 78 -9.05 9.72 22.57
CA SER A 78 -10.50 9.64 22.75
C SER A 78 -10.99 10.95 23.34
N VAL A 79 -12.24 11.33 23.07
CA VAL A 79 -12.85 12.48 23.77
C VAL A 79 -13.24 12.16 25.22
N LEU A 80 -13.10 10.90 25.64
CA LEU A 80 -13.53 10.38 26.95
C LEU A 80 -12.35 9.84 27.79
N GLU A 81 -11.20 10.51 27.76
CA GLU A 81 -9.95 10.04 28.39
C GLU A 81 -10.09 9.81 29.92
N ASP A 82 -10.95 10.58 30.59
CA ASP A 82 -11.21 10.46 32.03
C ASP A 82 -12.11 9.26 32.41
N ARG A 83 -12.50 8.42 31.45
CA ARG A 83 -13.40 7.28 31.69
C ARG A 83 -12.63 5.97 31.68
N CYS A 84 -13.01 5.10 32.60
CA CYS A 84 -12.56 3.71 32.57
C CYS A 84 -13.14 2.98 31.35
N LEU A 85 -12.40 2.01 30.83
CA LEU A 85 -12.88 1.11 29.78
C LEU A 85 -14.04 0.26 30.30
N TYR A 86 -15.09 0.15 29.49
CA TYR A 86 -16.21 -0.74 29.78
C TYR A 86 -15.83 -2.17 29.38
N LEU A 87 -15.92 -3.08 30.34
CA LEU A 87 -15.78 -4.50 30.08
C LEU A 87 -17.15 -5.08 29.71
N ARG A 88 -17.17 -5.96 28.71
CA ARG A 88 -18.34 -6.76 28.38
C ARG A 88 -18.35 -7.99 29.29
N GLU A 89 -19.51 -8.34 29.85
CA GLU A 89 -19.69 -9.62 30.55
C GLU A 89 -19.49 -10.79 29.57
N ASP A 90 -18.87 -11.87 30.04
CA ASP A 90 -18.59 -13.06 29.22
C ASP A 90 -19.79 -14.00 29.18
N ASP A 91 -20.92 -13.46 28.71
CA ASP A 91 -22.16 -14.19 28.57
C ASP A 91 -22.46 -14.46 27.08
N VAL A 92 -23.04 -15.64 26.81
CA VAL A 92 -23.51 -16.03 25.49
C VAL A 92 -24.89 -15.44 25.25
N THR A 93 -25.00 -14.51 24.30
CA THR A 93 -26.25 -13.77 24.04
C THR A 93 -27.00 -14.23 22.80
N GLU A 94 -26.36 -14.94 21.87
CA GLU A 94 -26.93 -15.25 20.55
C GLU A 94 -26.63 -16.69 20.09
N GLY A 95 -27.52 -17.26 19.28
CA GLY A 95 -27.34 -18.56 18.65
C GLY A 95 -28.31 -18.80 17.49
N ASN A 96 -27.84 -19.56 16.48
CA ASN A 96 -28.63 -20.04 15.34
C ASN A 96 -29.32 -18.95 14.48
N CYS A 97 -28.65 -17.82 14.26
CA CYS A 97 -29.16 -16.68 13.46
C CYS A 97 -28.69 -16.70 11.98
N THR A 98 -28.27 -17.85 11.45
CA THR A 98 -27.70 -18.00 10.10
C THR A 98 -28.56 -17.37 9.00
N LYS A 99 -29.89 -17.54 9.08
CA LYS A 99 -30.83 -16.98 8.10
C LYS A 99 -30.78 -15.45 8.05
N GLU A 100 -30.70 -14.79 9.21
CA GLU A 100 -30.67 -13.33 9.35
C GLU A 100 -29.32 -12.77 8.90
N LEU A 101 -28.22 -13.44 9.26
CA LEU A 101 -26.87 -13.05 8.86
C LEU A 101 -26.66 -13.11 7.34
N LEU A 102 -27.27 -14.11 6.67
CA LEU A 102 -27.13 -14.34 5.23
C LEU A 102 -28.18 -13.60 4.37
N GLU A 103 -29.01 -12.74 4.98
CA GLU A 103 -30.07 -12.04 4.24
C GLU A 103 -29.50 -11.06 3.20
N ASN A 104 -28.43 -10.35 3.57
CA ASN A 104 -27.76 -9.37 2.69
C ASN A 104 -26.64 -9.97 1.82
N ALA A 105 -26.40 -11.28 1.89
CA ALA A 105 -25.35 -11.93 1.12
C ALA A 105 -25.71 -11.89 -0.38
N THR A 106 -24.82 -11.32 -1.21
CA THR A 106 -25.00 -11.30 -2.67
C THR A 106 -24.98 -12.70 -3.27
N GLU A 107 -24.07 -13.54 -2.81
CA GLU A 107 -23.96 -14.94 -3.20
C GLU A 107 -23.71 -15.79 -1.95
N LYS A 108 -24.42 -16.92 -1.86
CA LYS A 108 -24.29 -17.90 -0.79
C LYS A 108 -24.49 -19.29 -1.35
N VAL A 109 -23.75 -20.25 -0.81
CA VAL A 109 -23.90 -21.67 -1.12
C VAL A 109 -24.11 -22.41 0.19
N GLU A 110 -25.22 -23.13 0.25
CA GLU A 110 -25.75 -23.74 1.48
C GLU A 110 -25.97 -22.67 2.57
N GLU A 111 -25.00 -22.49 3.47
CA GLU A 111 -25.04 -21.51 4.55
C GLU A 111 -23.72 -20.72 4.68
N TYR A 112 -22.94 -20.67 3.61
CA TYR A 112 -21.66 -19.96 3.56
C TYR A 112 -21.73 -18.73 2.65
N PHE A 113 -21.03 -17.66 3.03
CA PHE A 113 -20.74 -16.55 2.12
C PHE A 113 -19.83 -17.04 1.01
N VAL A 114 -20.15 -16.69 -0.24
CA VAL A 114 -19.25 -16.93 -1.36
C VAL A 114 -18.41 -15.68 -1.59
N ALA A 115 -17.11 -15.85 -1.65
CA ALA A 115 -16.16 -14.84 -2.09
C ALA A 115 -15.36 -15.38 -3.28
N PRO A 116 -14.92 -14.52 -4.21
CA PRO A 116 -13.96 -14.92 -5.23
C PRO A 116 -12.71 -15.54 -4.58
N PRO A 117 -12.02 -16.47 -5.25
CA PRO A 117 -10.73 -16.95 -4.79
C PRO A 117 -9.81 -15.74 -4.64
N GLY A 118 -9.43 -15.43 -3.40
CA GLY A 118 -8.63 -14.24 -3.10
C GLY A 118 -7.31 -14.25 -3.85
N ASN A 119 -6.65 -13.08 -3.93
CA ASN A 119 -5.28 -12.99 -4.44
C ASN A 119 -4.23 -13.63 -3.49
N ILE A 120 -4.70 -14.33 -2.45
CA ILE A 120 -3.90 -15.18 -1.57
C ILE A 120 -3.92 -16.58 -2.19
N PRO A 121 -2.76 -17.15 -2.58
CA PRO A 121 -2.73 -18.50 -3.13
C PRO A 121 -3.31 -19.46 -2.11
N LEU A 122 -4.43 -20.10 -2.48
CA LEU A 122 -4.99 -21.17 -1.67
C LEU A 122 -4.03 -22.36 -1.69
N PRO A 123 -3.86 -23.07 -0.56
CA PRO A 123 -3.16 -24.35 -0.55
C PRO A 123 -3.80 -25.27 -1.58
N LYS A 124 -2.98 -26.09 -2.24
CA LYS A 124 -3.49 -27.06 -3.22
C LYS A 124 -4.47 -28.00 -2.52
N LEU A 125 -5.45 -28.54 -3.26
CA LEU A 125 -6.46 -29.47 -2.72
C LEU A 125 -5.83 -30.63 -1.92
N GLU A 126 -4.65 -31.08 -2.35
CA GLU A 126 -3.82 -32.10 -1.69
C GLU A 126 -3.36 -31.70 -0.26
N GLU A 127 -3.15 -30.40 -0.02
CA GLU A 127 -2.72 -29.85 1.28
C GLU A 127 -3.93 -29.59 2.20
N GLN A 128 -5.13 -29.36 1.64
CA GLN A 128 -6.37 -29.12 2.40
C GLN A 128 -6.86 -30.37 3.14
N GLU A 129 -6.70 -31.56 2.54
CA GLU A 129 -7.07 -32.83 3.17
C GLU A 129 -6.25 -33.10 4.45
N THR A 130 -4.98 -32.69 4.47
CA THR A 130 -4.12 -32.85 5.65
C THR A 130 -4.55 -31.98 6.84
N PHE A 131 -5.12 -30.80 6.57
CA PHE A 131 -5.59 -29.87 7.60
C PHE A 131 -6.86 -30.39 8.29
N LEU A 132 -7.72 -31.09 7.56
CA LEU A 132 -8.95 -31.70 8.09
C LEU A 132 -8.69 -33.02 8.83
N GLN A 133 -7.61 -33.73 8.50
CA GLN A 133 -7.22 -34.96 9.20
C GLN A 133 -6.59 -34.74 10.58
N GLY A 134 -6.06 -33.54 10.85
CA GLY A 134 -5.44 -33.20 12.15
C GLY A 134 -6.42 -32.78 13.25
N SER A 135 -7.73 -32.71 12.96
CA SER A 135 -8.76 -32.22 13.89
C SER A 135 -9.63 -33.35 14.50
N GLN A 136 -9.15 -34.59 14.51
CA GLN A 136 -9.79 -35.71 15.24
C GLN A 136 -9.16 -35.88 16.62
#